data_AF-A0A819PGZ0-F1
#
_entry.id   AF-A0A819PGZ0-F1
#
_cell.length_a   1.000
_cell.length_b   1.000
_cell.length_c   1.000
_cell.angle_alpha   90.00
_cell.angle_beta   90.00
_cell.angle_gamma   90.00
#
_symmetry.space_group_name_H-M   'P 1'
#
loop_
_entity.id
_entity.type
_entity.pdbx_description
1 polymer ?
#
loop_
_entity_poly.entity_id
_entity_poly.type
_entity_poly.pdbx_seq_one_letter_code
_entity_poly.pdbx_strand_id
1 'polypeptide(L)'
;GVDTPALWAADVGNSWRTKGDIRDNWNSMMFNIDINNDLAEEAGPGGWNDPGSNKAPLLIGCDVTNMSAATLATLTNPEVIAVNQDPLGVQGKKVAFASSKLPNISTEIVVANCSTSSKIEPKRLQWTYNSQDGTIRSALNGRCLSINNCSTVEGATIVLSECHINDSQTQCQGKNQQWTVGIADQTIVSQMNGMCLNFNLQHGPNIDAHTCDEQDYQQWLWNATDGT
;
A
#
# COMPACT_ATOMS: atom_id res chain seq x y z
N GLY A 1 -18.91 -8.98 -7.51
CA GLY A 1 -19.74 -7.82 -7.13
C GLY A 1 -19.22 -6.61 -7.87
N VAL A 2 -20.03 -5.57 -8.08
CA VAL A 2 -19.57 -4.36 -8.78
C VAL A 2 -18.41 -3.74 -7.98
N ASP A 3 -17.23 -3.72 -8.58
CA ASP A 3 -16.05 -3.08 -8.00
C ASP A 3 -16.33 -1.58 -7.82
N THR A 4 -16.00 -1.02 -6.65
CA THR A 4 -16.12 0.41 -6.24
C THR A 4 -17.49 0.90 -5.73
N PRO A 5 -17.90 0.56 -4.48
CA PRO A 5 -19.16 1.02 -3.89
C PRO A 5 -19.27 2.54 -3.73
N ALA A 6 -18.15 3.25 -3.66
CA ALA A 6 -18.12 4.71 -3.55
C ALA A 6 -18.80 5.45 -4.72
N LEU A 7 -18.97 4.81 -5.88
CA LEU A 7 -19.60 5.43 -7.05
C LEU A 7 -21.13 5.33 -7.10
N TRP A 8 -21.74 4.50 -6.25
CA TRP A 8 -23.18 4.20 -6.34
C TRP A 8 -23.89 4.03 -4.99
N ALA A 9 -23.16 3.73 -3.92
CA ALA A 9 -23.78 3.37 -2.64
C ALA A 9 -24.47 4.56 -1.96
N ALA A 10 -24.15 5.81 -2.32
CA ALA A 10 -24.83 7.00 -1.82
C ALA A 10 -26.33 7.03 -2.15
N ASP A 11 -26.74 6.42 -3.26
CA ASP A 11 -28.15 6.39 -3.67
C ASP A 11 -29.00 5.40 -2.87
N VAL A 12 -28.35 4.46 -2.16
CA VAL A 12 -29.01 3.31 -1.51
C VAL A 12 -28.58 3.06 -0.07
N GLY A 13 -27.65 3.85 0.46
CA GLY A 13 -27.10 3.67 1.81
C GLY A 13 -26.39 4.92 2.33
N ASN A 14 -26.17 4.94 3.65
CA ASN A 14 -25.58 6.10 4.33
C ASN A 14 -24.07 5.99 4.53
N SER A 15 -23.51 4.78 4.39
CA SER A 15 -22.08 4.53 4.41
C SER A 15 -21.75 3.23 3.68
N TRP A 16 -20.53 3.12 3.15
CA TRP A 16 -20.07 1.92 2.45
C TRP A 16 -18.62 1.61 2.73
N ARG A 17 -18.34 0.31 2.89
CA ARG A 17 -16.99 -0.21 3.03
C ARG A 17 -16.18 0.06 1.77
N THR A 18 -15.03 0.71 1.90
CA THR A 18 -14.16 0.99 0.76
C THR A 18 -13.20 -0.17 0.45
N LYS A 19 -12.90 -1.01 1.45
CA LYS A 19 -12.03 -2.20 1.35
C LYS A 19 -12.40 -3.35 2.30
N GLY A 20 -11.58 -4.43 2.23
CA GLY A 20 -11.61 -5.59 3.12
C GLY A 20 -11.32 -5.22 4.59
N ASP A 21 -11.44 -6.21 5.48
CA ASP A 21 -11.40 -5.95 6.93
C ASP A 21 -10.06 -5.37 7.40
N ILE A 22 -10.15 -4.40 8.32
CA ILE A 22 -8.98 -3.87 9.02
C ILE A 22 -8.43 -4.93 9.99
N ARG A 23 -7.11 -5.03 10.06
CA ARG A 23 -6.40 -5.85 11.05
C ARG A 23 -5.67 -4.95 12.02
N ASP A 24 -5.49 -5.40 13.26
CA ASP A 24 -4.79 -4.64 14.31
C ASP A 24 -3.27 -4.64 14.08
N ASN A 25 -2.85 -3.96 13.02
CA ASN A 25 -1.46 -3.66 12.72
C ASN A 25 -1.35 -2.39 11.88
N TRP A 26 -0.19 -1.74 11.99
CA TRP A 26 0.08 -0.46 11.35
C TRP A 26 -0.06 -0.49 9.82
N ASN A 27 0.35 -1.60 9.18
CA ASN A 27 0.32 -1.72 7.72
C ASN A 27 -1.12 -1.77 7.20
N SER A 28 -1.99 -2.56 7.83
CA SER A 28 -3.41 -2.62 7.49
C SER A 28 -4.10 -1.27 7.69
N MET A 29 -3.78 -0.56 8.77
CA MET A 29 -4.33 0.78 9.01
C MET A 29 -3.88 1.79 7.95
N MET A 30 -2.58 1.88 7.68
CA MET A 30 -2.05 2.84 6.70
C MET A 30 -2.52 2.56 5.28
N PHE A 31 -2.64 1.28 4.91
CA PHE A 31 -3.17 0.84 3.63
C PHE A 31 -4.62 1.30 3.41
N ASN A 32 -5.48 1.09 4.42
CA ASN A 32 -6.88 1.51 4.35
C ASN A 32 -7.01 3.04 4.27
N ILE A 33 -6.20 3.79 5.02
CA ILE A 33 -6.18 5.27 4.96
C ILE A 33 -5.79 5.74 3.55
N ASP A 34 -4.74 5.17 2.97
CA ASP A 34 -4.23 5.57 1.65
C ASP A 34 -5.24 5.31 0.53
N ILE A 35 -6.02 4.23 0.62
CA ILE A 35 -7.08 3.95 -0.34
C ILE A 35 -8.27 4.87 -0.13
N ASN A 36 -8.68 5.09 1.12
CA ASN A 36 -9.83 5.94 1.44
C ASN A 36 -9.62 7.38 1.00
N ASN A 37 -8.38 7.84 1.09
CA ASN A 37 -7.96 9.16 0.67
C ASN A 37 -8.38 9.49 -0.77
N ASP A 38 -8.27 8.50 -1.66
CA ASP A 38 -8.52 8.67 -3.08
C ASP A 38 -10.04 8.72 -3.40
N LEU A 39 -10.87 8.39 -2.41
CA LEU A 39 -12.34 8.44 -2.47
C LEU A 39 -12.93 9.65 -1.75
N ALA A 40 -12.10 10.59 -1.27
CA ALA A 40 -12.55 11.71 -0.46
C ALA A 40 -13.64 12.58 -1.14
N GLU A 41 -13.63 12.66 -2.47
CA GLU A 41 -14.60 13.42 -3.26
C GLU A 41 -15.99 12.76 -3.32
N GLU A 42 -16.09 11.48 -2.97
CA GLU A 42 -17.36 10.72 -2.95
C GLU A 42 -18.07 10.75 -1.59
N ALA A 43 -17.42 11.29 -0.56
CA ALA A 43 -17.99 11.38 0.78
C ALA A 43 -18.56 12.78 1.04
N GLY A 44 -19.74 12.80 1.66
CA GLY A 44 -20.40 14.02 2.08
C GLY A 44 -21.64 13.76 2.93
N PRO A 45 -22.35 14.81 3.35
CA PRO A 45 -23.55 14.66 4.16
C PRO A 45 -24.56 13.67 3.55
N GLY A 46 -24.84 12.58 4.26
CA GLY A 46 -25.78 11.54 3.84
C GLY A 46 -25.14 10.28 3.24
N GLY A 47 -23.86 10.32 2.88
CA GLY A 47 -23.13 9.19 2.30
C GLY A 47 -21.63 9.24 2.61
N TRP A 48 -21.13 8.29 3.41
CA TRP A 48 -19.77 8.30 3.93
C TRP A 48 -18.94 7.08 3.51
N ASN A 49 -17.68 7.31 3.15
CA ASN A 49 -16.72 6.23 3.00
C ASN A 49 -16.41 5.58 4.36
N ASP A 50 -16.42 4.25 4.42
CA ASP A 50 -16.05 3.47 5.60
C ASP A 50 -14.76 2.65 5.35
N PRO A 51 -13.59 3.24 5.64
CA PRO A 51 -12.29 2.55 5.60
C PRO A 51 -11.91 1.84 6.90
N GLY A 52 -12.69 1.99 7.97
CA GLY A 52 -12.27 1.69 9.34
C GLY A 52 -11.41 2.77 10.03
N SER A 53 -10.82 3.74 9.30
CA SER A 53 -10.14 4.93 9.87
C SER A 53 -10.02 6.09 8.84
N ASN A 54 -10.46 7.31 9.22
CA ASN A 54 -10.46 8.60 8.48
C ASN A 54 -11.81 9.04 7.88
N LYS A 55 -12.38 10.14 8.41
CA LYS A 55 -13.76 10.66 8.17
C LYS A 55 -14.77 9.55 7.83
N ALA A 56 -14.61 8.51 8.63
CA ALA A 56 -15.35 7.26 8.63
C ALA A 56 -16.38 7.34 9.76
N PRO A 57 -17.40 6.49 9.73
CA PRO A 57 -18.13 6.14 10.94
C PRO A 57 -17.14 5.83 12.09
N LEU A 58 -17.20 6.58 13.20
CA LEU A 58 -16.37 6.34 14.38
C LEU A 58 -16.97 5.19 15.20
N LEU A 59 -16.78 3.96 14.72
CA LEU A 59 -17.25 2.75 15.38
C LEU A 59 -16.13 2.15 16.25
N ILE A 60 -16.36 2.12 17.56
CA ILE A 60 -15.38 1.60 18.53
C ILE A 60 -15.43 0.07 18.51
N GLY A 61 -14.31 -0.57 18.11
CA GLY A 61 -14.18 -2.03 18.06
C GLY A 61 -13.54 -2.68 19.29
N CYS A 62 -13.05 -1.90 20.26
CA CYS A 62 -12.46 -2.42 21.49
C CYS A 62 -13.49 -2.56 22.64
N ASP A 63 -13.15 -3.34 23.67
CA ASP A 63 -14.01 -3.51 24.85
C ASP A 63 -14.05 -2.22 25.69
N VAL A 64 -15.16 -1.48 25.57
CA VAL A 64 -15.36 -0.21 26.27
C VAL A 64 -15.49 -0.34 27.78
N THR A 65 -15.70 -1.55 28.30
CA THR A 65 -15.78 -1.80 29.75
C THR A 65 -14.40 -1.94 30.38
N ASN A 66 -13.37 -2.15 29.57
CA ASN A 66 -12.02 -2.45 30.03
C ASN A 66 -10.95 -1.77 29.15
N MET A 67 -11.01 -0.44 29.05
CA MET A 67 -10.05 0.35 28.28
C MET A 67 -8.92 0.91 29.16
N SER A 68 -7.72 1.00 28.60
CA SER A 68 -6.63 1.74 29.22
C SER A 68 -6.94 3.25 29.25
N ALA A 69 -6.36 3.99 30.20
CA ALA A 69 -6.52 5.44 30.26
C ALA A 69 -6.03 6.15 28.99
N ALA A 70 -4.99 5.61 28.35
CA ALA A 70 -4.48 6.13 27.08
C ALA A 70 -5.49 5.94 25.94
N THR A 71 -6.09 4.75 25.83
CA THR A 71 -7.13 4.46 24.82
C THR A 71 -8.34 5.36 25.01
N LEU A 72 -8.80 5.53 26.25
CA LEU A 72 -9.92 6.41 26.55
C LEU A 72 -9.62 7.86 26.13
N ALA A 73 -8.45 8.38 26.49
CA ALA A 73 -8.04 9.74 26.12
C ALA A 73 -7.99 9.95 24.59
N THR A 74 -7.59 8.94 23.82
CA THR A 74 -7.63 8.98 22.36
C THR A 74 -9.07 9.01 21.84
N LEU A 75 -9.94 8.13 22.34
CA LEU A 75 -11.32 8.00 21.85
C LEU A 75 -12.22 9.18 22.25
N THR A 76 -11.90 9.88 23.33
CA THR A 76 -12.71 11.00 23.86
C THR A 76 -12.11 12.37 23.56
N ASN A 77 -11.14 12.48 22.64
CA ASN A 77 -10.54 13.78 22.32
C ASN A 77 -11.56 14.70 21.62
N PRO A 78 -12.02 15.78 22.25
CA PRO A 78 -13.11 16.60 21.73
C PRO A 78 -12.72 17.38 20.46
N GLU A 79 -11.44 17.73 20.30
CA GLU A 79 -10.97 18.48 19.12
C GLU A 79 -10.97 17.59 17.88
N VAL A 80 -10.51 16.34 18.02
CA VAL A 80 -10.51 15.36 16.92
C VAL A 80 -11.94 14.97 16.53
N ILE A 81 -12.82 14.80 17.52
CA ILE A 81 -14.24 14.53 17.28
C ILE A 81 -14.90 15.71 16.56
N ALA A 82 -14.61 16.95 16.97
CA ALA A 82 -15.17 18.15 16.33
C ALA A 82 -14.78 18.26 14.85
N VAL A 83 -13.52 17.94 14.49
CA VAL A 83 -13.08 17.90 13.09
C VAL A 83 -13.81 16.80 12.30
N ASN A 84 -14.03 15.62 12.91
CA ASN A 84 -14.78 14.53 12.29
C ASN A 84 -16.25 14.91 12.06
N GLN A 85 -16.88 15.57 13.04
CA GLN A 85 -18.29 15.98 13.03
C GLN A 85 -18.51 17.39 12.44
N ASP A 86 -17.52 17.95 11.75
CA ASP A 86 -17.61 19.27 11.15
C ASP A 86 -18.78 19.34 10.13
N PRO A 87 -19.70 20.32 10.25
CA PRO A 87 -20.90 20.40 9.40
C PRO A 87 -20.64 20.54 7.90
N LEU A 88 -19.46 21.02 7.49
CA LEU A 88 -19.10 21.09 6.07
C LEU A 88 -19.03 19.69 5.47
N GLY A 89 -18.77 18.66 6.29
CA GLY A 89 -18.87 17.27 5.89
C GLY A 89 -17.86 16.83 4.82
N VAL A 90 -16.80 17.60 4.59
CA VAL A 90 -15.79 17.30 3.56
C VAL A 90 -14.72 16.36 4.09
N GLN A 91 -14.51 15.21 3.45
CA GLN A 91 -13.45 14.28 3.81
C GLN A 91 -12.06 14.91 3.63
N GLY A 92 -11.17 14.71 4.61
CA GLY A 92 -9.79 15.17 4.52
C GLY A 92 -9.03 14.44 3.40
N LYS A 93 -8.29 15.21 2.59
CA LYS A 93 -7.43 14.71 1.51
C LYS A 93 -5.96 14.92 1.88
N LYS A 94 -5.15 13.92 1.59
CA LYS A 94 -3.69 13.95 1.68
C LYS A 94 -3.17 14.83 0.56
N VAL A 95 -2.56 15.96 0.94
CA VAL A 95 -2.06 16.97 -0.01
C VAL A 95 -0.54 16.97 -0.15
N ALA A 96 0.18 16.25 0.71
CA ALA A 96 1.62 16.10 0.63
C ALA A 96 2.08 14.82 1.34
N PHE A 97 3.21 14.28 0.90
CA PHE A 97 3.99 13.31 1.66
C PHE A 97 5.15 14.06 2.30
N ALA A 98 5.30 13.97 3.61
CA ALA A 98 6.55 14.39 4.24
C ALA A 98 7.61 13.34 3.91
N SER A 99 8.59 13.69 3.07
CA SER A 99 9.78 12.86 2.82
C SER A 99 10.70 12.72 4.04
N SER A 100 10.32 13.31 5.17
CA SER A 100 11.08 13.26 6.41
C SER A 100 10.88 11.94 7.13
N LYS A 101 11.91 11.08 7.11
CA LYS A 101 12.15 9.98 8.05
C LYS A 101 10.87 9.33 8.57
N LEU A 102 10.15 8.61 7.71
CA LEU A 102 9.39 7.50 8.26
C LEU A 102 10.43 6.58 8.92
N PRO A 103 10.16 6.04 10.13
CA PRO A 103 11.00 4.98 10.69
C PRO A 103 11.18 3.87 9.64
N ASN A 104 12.19 3.02 9.77
CA ASN A 104 12.42 1.82 8.94
C ASN A 104 11.17 0.91 8.86
N ILE A 105 10.15 1.33 8.15
CA ILE A 105 8.86 0.69 7.99
C ILE A 105 8.82 0.31 6.53
N SER A 106 9.10 -0.96 6.29
CA SER A 106 8.84 -1.65 5.04
C SER A 106 7.33 -1.61 4.76
N THR A 107 6.93 -1.01 3.64
CA THR A 107 5.52 -1.02 3.21
C THR A 107 5.28 -2.24 2.34
N GLU A 108 4.32 -3.07 2.70
CA GLU A 108 3.90 -4.22 1.89
C GLU A 108 3.28 -3.74 0.56
N ILE A 109 3.58 -4.45 -0.53
CA ILE A 109 3.14 -4.08 -1.88
C ILE A 109 1.98 -4.96 -2.27
N VAL A 110 0.93 -4.33 -2.81
CA VAL A 110 -0.24 -5.03 -3.34
C VAL A 110 -0.32 -4.85 -4.85
N VAL A 111 -0.75 -5.90 -5.55
CA VAL A 111 -1.10 -5.81 -6.98
C VAL A 111 -2.53 -5.31 -7.11
N ALA A 112 -2.75 -4.33 -7.98
CA ALA A 112 -4.05 -3.76 -8.27
C ALA A 112 -4.31 -3.73 -9.78
N ASN A 113 -5.58 -3.81 -10.18
CA ASN A 113 -5.96 -3.70 -11.59
C ASN A 113 -5.74 -2.28 -12.11
N CYS A 114 -5.03 -2.14 -13.24
CA CYS A 114 -4.75 -0.86 -13.88
C CYS A 114 -6.02 -0.11 -14.33
N SER A 115 -7.14 -0.81 -14.57
CA SER A 115 -8.38 -0.23 -15.11
C SER A 115 -9.35 0.33 -14.06
N THR A 116 -9.16 0.02 -12.77
CA THR A 116 -10.12 0.39 -11.71
C THR A 116 -9.93 1.79 -11.11
N SER A 117 -9.10 2.63 -11.73
CA SER A 117 -8.58 3.82 -11.05
C SER A 117 -8.47 5.04 -11.94
N SER A 118 -9.60 5.71 -12.19
CA SER A 118 -9.57 7.12 -12.56
C SER A 118 -9.30 8.04 -11.36
N LYS A 119 -9.29 7.51 -10.11
CA LYS A 119 -9.23 8.28 -8.87
C LYS A 119 -8.00 8.05 -7.98
N ILE A 120 -7.24 6.95 -8.17
CA ILE A 120 -5.94 6.76 -7.48
C ILE A 120 -4.91 7.61 -8.23
N GLU A 121 -4.06 8.32 -7.47
CA GLU A 121 -2.89 9.02 -8.01
C GLU A 121 -2.12 8.08 -8.94
N PRO A 122 -2.02 8.36 -10.26
CA PRO A 122 -1.44 7.42 -11.24
C PRO A 122 -0.06 6.92 -10.85
N LYS A 123 0.75 7.76 -10.18
CA LYS A 123 2.08 7.40 -9.69
C LYS A 123 2.11 6.25 -8.67
N ARG A 124 0.98 5.92 -8.03
CA ARG A 124 0.86 4.76 -7.11
C ARG A 124 0.95 3.42 -7.85
N LEU A 125 0.65 3.40 -9.15
CA LEU A 125 0.71 2.22 -10.01
C LEU A 125 1.95 2.21 -10.92
N GLN A 126 2.79 3.24 -10.84
CA GLN A 126 3.92 3.43 -11.74
C GLN A 126 5.24 3.13 -11.05
N TRP A 127 6.13 2.50 -11.80
CA TRP A 127 7.44 2.07 -11.36
C TRP A 127 8.50 2.50 -12.37
N THR A 128 9.73 2.66 -11.87
CA THR A 128 10.89 3.01 -12.67
C THR A 128 12.00 2.02 -12.39
N TYR A 129 12.52 1.38 -13.42
CA TYR A 129 13.72 0.55 -13.31
C TYR A 129 14.95 1.32 -13.76
N ASN A 130 15.99 1.28 -12.94
CA ASN A 130 17.31 1.84 -13.22
C ASN A 130 18.26 0.68 -13.50
N SER A 131 18.68 0.56 -14.76
CA SER A 131 19.55 -0.54 -15.20
C SER A 131 21.00 -0.39 -14.74
N GLN A 132 21.43 0.81 -14.32
CA GLN A 132 22.77 1.06 -13.82
C GLN A 132 22.97 0.54 -12.40
N ASP A 133 21.95 0.66 -11.55
CA ASP A 133 22.02 0.24 -10.14
C ASP A 133 21.12 -0.97 -9.81
N GLY A 134 20.30 -1.43 -10.77
CA GLY A 134 19.41 -2.58 -10.65
C GLY A 134 18.15 -2.30 -9.84
N THR A 135 17.85 -1.05 -9.48
CA THR A 135 16.70 -0.75 -8.63
C THR A 135 15.39 -0.65 -9.40
N ILE A 136 14.32 -1.19 -8.83
CA ILE A 136 12.94 -0.88 -9.22
C ILE A 136 12.38 0.06 -8.16
N ARG A 137 11.92 1.25 -8.56
CA ARG A 137 11.51 2.32 -7.65
C ARG A 137 10.09 2.79 -7.91
N SER A 138 9.33 3.04 -6.85
CA SER A 138 7.99 3.62 -6.96
C SER A 138 8.07 5.04 -7.50
N ALA A 139 7.29 5.36 -8.55
CA ALA A 139 7.20 6.71 -9.11
C ALA A 139 6.56 7.71 -8.13
N LEU A 140 5.81 7.22 -7.13
CA LEU A 140 5.15 8.05 -6.12
C LEU A 140 6.15 8.69 -5.15
N ASN A 141 7.08 7.90 -4.62
CA ASN A 141 7.92 8.30 -3.48
C ASN A 141 9.42 7.96 -3.64
N GLY A 142 9.81 7.35 -4.77
CA GLY A 142 11.20 7.01 -5.08
C GLY A 142 11.80 5.87 -4.26
N ARG A 143 11.00 5.17 -3.43
CA ARG A 143 11.45 4.02 -2.61
C ARG A 143 11.72 2.79 -3.47
N CYS A 144 12.65 1.96 -3.01
CA CYS A 144 13.10 0.78 -3.71
C CYS A 144 12.28 -0.47 -3.34
N LEU A 145 11.93 -1.24 -4.38
CA LEU A 145 11.44 -2.60 -4.26
C LEU A 145 12.51 -3.47 -3.60
N SER A 146 12.18 -4.11 -2.49
CA SER A 146 13.16 -4.75 -1.61
C SER A 146 12.65 -6.09 -1.09
N ILE A 147 13.54 -7.07 -0.99
CA ILE A 147 13.30 -8.28 -0.19
C ILE A 147 13.39 -7.92 1.29
N ASN A 148 12.33 -8.19 2.04
CA ASN A 148 12.25 -7.84 3.44
C ASN A 148 13.30 -8.58 4.27
N ASN A 149 14.01 -7.84 5.13
CA ASN A 149 15.05 -8.35 6.03
C ASN A 149 16.12 -9.23 5.36
N CYS A 150 16.31 -9.08 4.04
CA CYS A 150 17.17 -9.96 3.24
C CYS A 150 16.88 -11.45 3.42
N SER A 151 15.61 -11.80 3.62
CA SER A 151 15.23 -13.19 3.73
C SER A 151 15.70 -13.97 2.49
N THR A 152 16.33 -15.11 2.73
CA THR A 152 16.71 -16.08 1.71
C THR A 152 15.72 -17.24 1.62
N VAL A 153 14.65 -17.20 2.43
CA VAL A 153 13.59 -18.20 2.45
C VAL A 153 12.66 -17.96 1.26
N GLU A 154 12.21 -19.04 0.64
CA GLU A 154 11.18 -19.02 -0.39
C GLU A 154 9.85 -18.47 0.17
N GLY A 155 9.19 -17.61 -0.59
CA GLY A 155 8.04 -16.83 -0.11
C GLY A 155 8.44 -15.59 0.70
N ALA A 156 9.68 -15.11 0.57
CA ALA A 156 10.09 -13.88 1.23
C ALA A 156 9.26 -12.68 0.77
N THR A 157 8.71 -11.93 1.73
CA THR A 157 7.85 -10.78 1.44
C THR A 157 8.61 -9.67 0.71
N ILE A 158 7.98 -9.11 -0.32
CA ILE A 158 8.49 -7.92 -1.02
C ILE A 158 7.88 -6.65 -0.44
N VAL A 159 8.73 -5.65 -0.24
CA VAL A 159 8.37 -4.41 0.43
C VAL A 159 8.98 -3.19 -0.26
N LEU A 160 8.42 -2.01 0.01
CA LEU A 160 9.04 -0.72 -0.30
C LEU A 160 9.84 -0.20 0.90
N SER A 161 11.11 0.14 0.68
CA SER A 161 11.98 0.76 1.67
C SER A 161 12.86 1.86 1.08
N GLU A 162 13.57 2.61 1.93
CA GLU A 162 14.58 3.56 1.46
C GLU A 162 15.66 2.85 0.62
N CYS A 163 16.16 3.52 -0.41
CA CYS A 163 17.16 2.97 -1.31
C CYS A 163 18.56 3.11 -0.71
N HIS A 164 19.29 2.00 -0.58
CA HIS A 164 20.59 1.89 0.07
C HIS A 164 21.62 1.14 -0.81
N ILE A 165 21.64 1.44 -2.10
CA ILE A 165 22.49 0.72 -3.06
C ILE A 165 23.96 1.04 -2.83
N ASN A 166 24.79 -0.02 -2.75
CA ASN A 166 26.22 0.08 -2.48
C ASN A 166 26.58 0.71 -1.11
N ASP A 167 25.62 0.80 -0.18
CA ASP A 167 25.89 1.26 1.17
C ASP A 167 26.35 0.10 2.05
N SER A 168 27.67 0.00 2.24
CA SER A 168 28.32 -1.02 3.08
C SER A 168 27.83 -1.12 4.53
N GLN A 169 27.18 -0.07 5.05
CA GLN A 169 26.68 -0.03 6.43
C GLN A 169 25.23 -0.52 6.55
N THR A 170 24.56 -0.74 5.41
CA THR A 170 23.14 -1.13 5.38
C THR A 170 22.96 -2.63 5.22
N GLN A 171 21.77 -3.11 5.56
CA GLN A 171 21.45 -4.53 5.51
C GLN A 171 21.71 -5.08 4.10
N CYS A 172 22.50 -6.13 4.02
CA CYS A 172 22.88 -6.81 2.77
C CYS A 172 23.54 -5.91 1.74
N GLN A 173 24.14 -4.80 2.17
CA GLN A 173 24.89 -3.88 1.31
C GLN A 173 24.03 -3.36 0.13
N GLY A 174 22.71 -3.29 0.32
CA GLY A 174 21.73 -2.90 -0.71
C GLY A 174 21.38 -3.98 -1.73
N LYS A 175 21.98 -5.18 -1.67
CA LYS A 175 21.74 -6.27 -2.64
C LYS A 175 20.29 -6.74 -2.67
N ASN A 176 19.59 -6.68 -1.54
CA ASN A 176 18.18 -7.04 -1.42
C ASN A 176 17.23 -6.09 -2.19
N GLN A 177 17.76 -5.02 -2.78
CA GLN A 177 17.02 -4.00 -3.53
C GLN A 177 17.40 -3.97 -5.02
N GLN A 178 18.29 -4.89 -5.43
CA GLN A 178 18.79 -4.98 -6.80
C GLN A 178 18.12 -6.16 -7.51
N TRP A 179 17.63 -5.86 -8.71
CA TRP A 179 16.84 -6.74 -9.55
C TRP A 179 17.42 -6.74 -10.96
N THR A 180 17.25 -7.86 -11.65
CA THR A 180 17.53 -8.00 -13.07
C THR A 180 16.20 -8.19 -13.78
N VAL A 181 15.86 -7.27 -14.67
CA VAL A 181 14.64 -7.36 -15.49
C VAL A 181 15.00 -8.03 -16.81
N GLY A 182 14.50 -9.24 -17.03
CA GLY A 182 14.66 -10.00 -18.26
C GLY A 182 13.64 -9.55 -19.31
N ILE A 183 14.11 -8.97 -20.41
CA ILE A 183 13.24 -8.46 -21.48
C ILE A 183 12.67 -9.61 -22.34
N ALA A 184 13.43 -10.71 -22.48
CA ALA A 184 13.06 -11.84 -23.33
C ALA A 184 12.16 -12.85 -22.62
N ASP A 185 12.44 -13.12 -21.34
CA ASP A 185 11.69 -14.08 -20.52
C ASP A 185 10.67 -13.42 -19.58
N GLN A 186 10.65 -12.07 -19.55
CA GLN A 186 9.74 -11.26 -18.72
C GLN A 186 9.88 -11.54 -17.21
N THR A 187 11.02 -12.10 -16.78
CA THR A 187 11.27 -12.37 -15.38
C THR A 187 11.90 -11.18 -14.67
N ILE A 188 11.63 -11.04 -13.38
CA ILE A 188 12.34 -10.08 -12.52
C ILE A 188 13.06 -10.90 -11.45
N VAL A 189 14.39 -10.94 -11.52
CA VAL A 189 15.22 -11.82 -10.70
C VAL A 189 16.01 -11.01 -9.68
N SER A 190 15.96 -11.40 -8.41
CA SER A 190 16.75 -10.76 -7.36
C SER A 190 18.24 -11.02 -7.56
N GLN A 191 19.06 -9.96 -7.54
CA GLN A 191 20.52 -10.09 -7.57
C GLN A 191 21.11 -10.57 -6.23
N MET A 192 20.31 -10.67 -5.16
CA MET A 192 20.75 -11.14 -3.85
C MET A 192 20.78 -12.66 -3.76
N ASN A 193 19.69 -13.31 -4.16
CA ASN A 193 19.47 -14.75 -3.94
C ASN A 193 19.04 -15.51 -5.21
N GLY A 194 18.90 -14.83 -6.36
CA GLY A 194 18.48 -15.44 -7.62
C GLY A 194 17.01 -15.85 -7.70
N MET A 195 16.19 -15.49 -6.71
CA MET A 195 14.76 -15.78 -6.72
C MET A 195 14.00 -14.82 -7.64
N CYS A 196 12.94 -15.32 -8.25
CA CYS A 196 12.05 -14.57 -9.12
C CYS A 196 11.00 -13.82 -8.28
N LEU A 197 10.65 -12.63 -8.76
CA LEU A 197 9.48 -11.90 -8.29
C LEU A 197 8.23 -12.67 -8.69
N ASN A 198 7.39 -12.98 -7.71
CA ASN A 198 6.32 -13.95 -7.86
C ASN A 198 4.99 -13.39 -7.36
N PHE A 199 3.94 -13.55 -8.16
CA PHE A 199 2.58 -13.22 -7.76
C PHE A 199 1.95 -14.38 -6.98
N ASN A 200 1.77 -14.21 -5.67
CA ASN A 200 1.24 -15.26 -4.81
C ASN A 200 -0.27 -15.48 -5.04
N LEU A 201 -0.61 -16.62 -5.64
CA LEU A 201 -2.01 -17.01 -5.93
C LEU A 201 -2.78 -17.57 -4.72
N GLN A 202 -2.09 -17.94 -3.64
CA GLN A 202 -2.67 -18.66 -2.48
C GLN A 202 -2.96 -17.74 -1.29
N HIS A 203 -2.16 -16.69 -1.11
CA HIS A 203 -2.28 -15.73 -0.03
C HIS A 203 -2.34 -14.32 -0.64
N GLY A 204 -3.52 -13.72 -0.71
CA GLY A 204 -3.65 -12.38 -1.29
C GLY A 204 -2.94 -11.33 -0.45
N PRO A 205 -2.69 -10.11 -0.97
CA PRO A 205 -2.33 -9.72 -2.33
C PRO A 205 -0.83 -9.39 -2.38
N ASN A 206 0.04 -10.37 -2.17
CA ASN A 206 1.43 -10.09 -1.80
C ASN A 206 2.40 -10.69 -2.80
N ILE A 207 3.10 -9.82 -3.50
CA ILE A 207 4.26 -10.24 -4.29
C ILE A 207 5.31 -10.80 -3.30
N ASP A 208 5.87 -11.96 -3.62
CA ASP A 208 6.95 -12.58 -2.85
C ASP A 208 8.16 -12.92 -3.75
N ALA A 209 9.27 -13.30 -3.12
CA ALA A 209 10.41 -13.89 -3.81
C ALA A 209 10.29 -15.42 -3.75
N HIS A 210 10.32 -16.07 -4.91
CA HIS A 210 10.13 -17.51 -5.03
C HIS A 210 11.15 -18.13 -5.99
N THR A 211 11.35 -19.45 -5.93
CA THR A 211 12.17 -20.14 -6.94
C THR A 211 11.59 -19.90 -8.33
N CYS A 212 12.46 -19.60 -9.30
CA CYS A 212 12.05 -19.39 -10.68
C CYS A 212 11.54 -20.69 -11.31
N ASP A 213 10.31 -20.69 -11.82
CA ASP A 213 9.62 -21.87 -12.37
C ASP A 213 8.96 -21.63 -13.74
N GLU A 214 9.26 -20.49 -14.35
CA GLU A 214 8.82 -20.08 -15.69
C GLU A 214 7.29 -20.01 -15.86
N GLN A 215 6.53 -19.97 -14.77
CA GLN A 215 5.08 -19.84 -14.82
C GLN A 215 4.62 -18.39 -15.05
N ASP A 216 3.40 -18.23 -15.56
CA ASP A 216 2.81 -16.93 -15.90
C ASP A 216 2.76 -15.96 -14.70
N TYR A 217 2.66 -16.47 -13.47
CA TYR A 217 2.65 -15.65 -12.25
C TYR A 217 4.04 -15.10 -11.87
N GLN A 218 5.08 -15.40 -12.65
CA GLN A 218 6.42 -14.82 -12.55
C GLN A 218 6.79 -13.96 -13.78
N GLN A 219 5.84 -13.77 -14.70
CA GLN A 219 6.02 -12.96 -15.90
C GLN A 219 5.47 -11.55 -15.67
N TRP A 220 6.35 -10.55 -15.82
CA TRP A 220 6.06 -9.15 -15.56
C TRP A 220 6.27 -8.34 -16.83
N LEU A 221 5.19 -7.73 -17.31
CA LEU A 221 5.24 -6.77 -18.40
C LEU A 221 5.39 -5.38 -17.83
N TRP A 222 6.35 -4.62 -18.35
CA TRP A 222 6.52 -3.22 -18.04
C TRP A 222 6.16 -2.36 -19.25
N ASN A 223 5.18 -1.48 -19.09
CA ASN A 223 4.85 -0.47 -20.06
C ASN A 223 5.76 0.74 -19.89
N ALA A 224 6.80 0.83 -20.72
CA ALA A 224 7.75 1.94 -20.69
C ALA A 224 7.13 3.32 -21.01
N THR A 225 5.89 3.38 -21.53
CA THR A 225 5.23 4.62 -21.93
C THR A 225 4.57 5.33 -20.75
N ASP A 226 3.95 4.57 -19.85
CA ASP A 226 3.27 5.12 -18.66
C ASP A 226 3.90 4.62 -17.35
N GLY A 227 4.89 3.74 -17.39
CA GLY A 227 5.58 3.21 -16.22
C GLY A 227 4.80 2.15 -15.45
N THR A 228 3.70 1.62 -16.00
CA THR A 228 2.89 0.56 -15.35
C THR A 228 3.46 -0.83 -15.53
#